data_AF-A0AAD7EQT9-F1
#
_entry.id   AF-A0AAD7EQT9-F1
#
_cell.length_a   1.000
_cell.length_b   1.000
_cell.length_c   1.000
_cell.angle_alpha   90.00
_cell.angle_beta   90.00
_cell.angle_gamma   90.00
#
_symmetry.space_group_name_H-M   'P 1'
#
loop_
_entity.id
_entity.type
_entity.pdbx_description
1 polymer ?
#
loop_
_entity_poly.entity_id
_entity_poly.type
_entity_poly.pdbx_seq_one_letter_code
_entity_poly.pdbx_strand_id
1 'polypeptide(L)'
;MSAYLKCPQIEQCKVIYVEYQSKVDWRSSRDILHCNPRFHNAPRFDCIIYETDDDLIAMGELFFVFRCHLPGNVVIDFAMVRTFRKTTWQPNTRTDCPIREKMPATAASFVTLEHVVHGTLLCPIFGGKAEMHYIIDCVDEDMYLRVNNID
;
A
#
# COMPACT_ATOMS: atom_id res chain seq x y z
N MET A 1 14.97 -16.21 -38.14
CA MET A 1 15.64 -15.19 -37.29
C MET A 1 15.12 -15.34 -35.88
N SER A 2 15.95 -15.83 -34.96
CA SER A 2 15.58 -15.93 -33.54
C SER A 2 15.72 -14.54 -32.91
N ALA A 3 14.59 -13.89 -32.62
CA ALA A 3 14.60 -12.66 -31.85
C ALA A 3 14.93 -13.04 -30.40
N TYR A 4 16.17 -12.79 -29.98
CA TYR A 4 16.54 -12.85 -28.58
C TYR A 4 15.65 -11.86 -27.82
N LEU A 5 14.68 -12.38 -27.05
CA LEU A 5 13.95 -11.59 -26.08
C LEU A 5 14.98 -11.04 -25.09
N LYS A 6 15.29 -9.75 -25.22
CA LYS A 6 16.15 -9.05 -24.27
C LYS A 6 15.51 -9.20 -22.89
N CYS A 7 16.22 -9.80 -21.94
CA CYS A 7 15.67 -9.99 -20.59
C CYS A 7 15.21 -8.63 -20.02
N PRO A 8 14.02 -8.57 -19.41
CA PRO A 8 13.55 -7.36 -18.78
C PRO A 8 14.51 -6.95 -17.66
N GLN A 9 14.86 -5.66 -17.62
CA GLN A 9 15.64 -5.09 -16.53
C GLN A 9 14.65 -4.72 -15.42
N ILE A 10 14.87 -5.27 -14.21
CA ILE A 10 14.01 -5.09 -13.05
C ILE A 10 14.79 -4.37 -11.97
N GLU A 11 14.26 -3.25 -11.51
CA GLU A 11 14.84 -2.44 -10.44
C GLU A 11 13.91 -2.43 -9.24
N GLN A 12 14.43 -2.71 -8.05
CA GLN A 12 13.63 -2.65 -6.83
C GLN A 12 13.70 -1.24 -6.23
N CYS A 13 12.54 -0.63 -6.01
CA CYS A 13 12.39 0.66 -5.36
C CYS A 13 12.00 0.50 -3.88
N LYS A 14 12.31 1.51 -3.07
CA LYS A 14 12.01 1.53 -1.62
C LYS A 14 11.00 2.61 -1.22
N VAL A 15 10.73 3.55 -2.13
CA VAL A 15 9.86 4.70 -1.93
C VAL A 15 9.10 4.95 -3.23
N ILE A 16 7.82 5.29 -3.12
CA ILE A 16 6.99 5.75 -4.24
C ILE A 16 6.35 7.09 -3.89
N TYR A 17 6.08 7.87 -4.91
CA TYR A 17 5.35 9.13 -4.83
C TYR A 17 4.03 8.94 -5.56
N VAL A 18 2.90 9.08 -4.87
CA VAL A 18 1.56 8.92 -5.44
C VAL A 18 0.88 10.26 -5.44
N GLU A 19 0.55 10.77 -6.63
CA GLU A 19 -0.21 12.00 -6.78
C GLU A 19 -1.70 11.70 -6.90
N TYR A 20 -2.53 12.42 -6.17
CA TYR A 20 -3.97 12.22 -6.15
C TYR A 20 -4.71 13.53 -5.93
N GLN A 21 -6.01 13.53 -6.21
CA GLN A 21 -6.88 14.65 -5.85
C GLN A 21 -7.48 14.39 -4.47
N SER A 22 -7.20 15.28 -3.53
CA SER A 22 -7.81 15.24 -2.20
C SER A 22 -9.32 15.46 -2.30
N LYS A 23 -10.11 14.59 -1.67
CA LYS A 23 -11.57 14.72 -1.60
C LYS A 23 -12.04 15.80 -0.62
N VAL A 24 -11.13 16.32 0.21
CA VAL A 24 -11.43 17.34 1.24
C VAL A 24 -11.45 18.73 0.63
N ASP A 25 -10.42 19.07 -0.15
CA ASP A 25 -10.20 20.43 -0.68
C ASP A 25 -10.11 20.48 -2.21
N TRP A 26 -10.24 19.33 -2.89
CA TRP A 26 -10.19 19.18 -4.35
C TRP A 26 -8.86 19.57 -5.00
N ARG A 27 -7.79 19.69 -4.21
CA ARG A 27 -6.45 20.03 -4.70
C ARG A 27 -5.63 18.78 -4.98
N SER A 28 -4.63 18.94 -5.85
CA SER A 28 -3.59 17.93 -6.05
C SER A 28 -2.76 17.81 -4.78
N SER A 29 -2.71 16.60 -4.23
CA SER A 29 -1.88 16.19 -3.10
C SER A 29 -0.91 15.09 -3.53
N ARG A 30 0.07 14.79 -2.68
CA ARG A 30 1.06 13.75 -2.93
C ARG A 30 1.41 12.99 -1.65
N ASP A 31 1.29 11.68 -1.72
CA ASP A 31 1.76 10.80 -0.66
C ASP A 31 3.18 10.29 -0.96
N ILE A 32 4.00 10.18 0.09
CA ILE A 32 5.34 9.59 0.05
C ILE A 32 5.29 8.27 0.82
N LEU A 33 5.28 7.16 0.09
CA LEU A 33 5.05 5.84 0.67
C LEU A 33 6.32 4.98 0.62
N HIS A 34 6.59 4.27 1.72
CA HIS A 34 7.82 3.52 1.93
C HIS A 34 7.56 2.01 1.98
N CYS A 35 8.48 1.23 1.43
CA CYS A 35 8.54 -0.23 1.57
C CYS A 35 9.97 -0.69 1.93
N ASN A 36 10.59 0.03 2.86
CA ASN A 36 12.00 -0.15 3.21
C ASN A 36 12.15 -1.04 4.46
N PRO A 37 12.74 -2.24 4.36
CA PRO A 37 12.96 -3.11 5.52
C PRO A 37 13.99 -2.56 6.53
N ARG A 38 14.72 -1.50 6.18
CA ARG A 38 15.73 -0.84 7.03
C ARG A 38 15.54 0.68 6.99
N PHE A 39 14.36 1.15 7.35
CA PHE A 39 14.02 2.55 7.53
C PHE A 39 14.31 2.99 8.97
N HIS A 40 15.34 3.81 9.20
CA HIS A 40 15.75 4.24 10.56
C HIS A 40 15.91 3.06 11.55
N ASN A 41 16.61 2.00 11.14
CA ASN A 41 16.82 0.76 11.91
C ASN A 41 15.57 -0.09 12.20
N ALA A 42 14.43 0.23 11.61
CA ALA A 42 13.20 -0.56 11.68
C ALA A 42 12.61 -0.84 10.28
N PRO A 43 11.84 -1.91 10.08
CA PRO A 43 11.09 -2.09 8.84
C PRO A 43 9.93 -1.08 8.77
N ARG A 44 9.77 -0.43 7.61
CA ARG A 44 8.62 0.43 7.31
C ARG A 44 7.97 0.01 6.00
N PHE A 45 6.72 -0.40 6.10
CA PHE A 45 5.88 -0.81 4.99
C PHE A 45 4.55 -0.04 5.09
N ASP A 46 4.44 1.03 4.31
CA ASP A 46 3.26 1.88 4.28
C ASP A 46 2.13 1.16 3.53
N CYS A 47 0.88 1.47 3.88
CA CYS A 47 -0.29 0.87 3.25
C CYS A 47 -0.86 1.78 2.17
N ILE A 48 -1.51 1.17 1.20
CA ILE A 48 -2.14 1.82 0.06
C ILE A 48 -3.59 1.41 -0.08
N ILE A 49 -4.36 2.30 -0.69
CA ILE A 49 -5.63 2.01 -1.33
C ILE A 49 -5.38 1.91 -2.84
N TYR A 50 -5.95 0.90 -3.46
CA TYR A 50 -5.83 0.68 -4.90
C TYR A 50 -7.11 0.12 -5.50
N GLU A 51 -7.30 0.40 -6.78
CA GLU A 51 -8.40 -0.12 -7.58
C GLU A 51 -8.06 -1.54 -8.08
N THR A 52 -9.09 -2.38 -8.11
CA THR A 52 -9.01 -3.73 -8.69
C THR A 52 -9.78 -3.79 -9.99
N ASP A 53 -9.55 -4.83 -10.80
CA ASP A 53 -10.18 -5.01 -12.11
C ASP A 53 -11.73 -4.93 -12.11
N ASP A 54 -12.38 -5.18 -10.97
CA ASP A 54 -13.84 -5.10 -10.78
C ASP A 54 -14.32 -3.71 -10.30
N ASP A 55 -13.51 -2.65 -10.47
CA ASP A 55 -13.72 -1.29 -9.91
C ASP A 55 -13.92 -1.28 -8.38
N LEU A 56 -13.51 -2.34 -7.70
CA LEU A 56 -13.57 -2.44 -6.25
C LEU A 56 -12.31 -1.84 -5.63
N ILE A 57 -12.51 -1.11 -4.53
CA ILE A 57 -11.43 -0.53 -3.74
C ILE A 57 -10.87 -1.59 -2.78
N ALA A 58 -9.59 -1.88 -2.93
CA ALA A 58 -8.82 -2.79 -2.07
C ALA A 58 -7.76 -2.04 -1.27
N MET A 59 -7.18 -2.75 -0.30
CA MET A 59 -6.17 -2.22 0.60
C MET A 59 -5.01 -3.20 0.70
N GLY A 60 -3.80 -2.67 0.73
CA GLY A 60 -2.59 -3.47 0.75
C GLY A 60 -1.45 -2.79 1.47
N GLU A 61 -0.65 -3.56 2.19
CA GLU A 61 0.64 -3.10 2.72
C GLU A 61 1.73 -3.33 1.66
N LEU A 62 2.48 -2.28 1.31
CA LEU A 62 3.53 -2.34 0.30
C LEU A 62 4.73 -3.14 0.83
N PHE A 63 4.99 -4.32 0.28
CA PHE A 63 6.18 -5.11 0.63
C PHE A 63 7.37 -4.83 -0.28
N PHE A 64 7.12 -4.83 -1.59
CA PHE A 64 8.15 -4.58 -2.59
C PHE A 64 7.57 -3.74 -3.71
N VAL A 65 8.39 -2.84 -4.25
CA VAL A 65 8.06 -2.09 -5.46
C VAL A 65 9.13 -2.38 -6.49
N PHE A 66 8.70 -2.60 -7.72
CA PHE A 66 9.56 -2.89 -8.86
C PHE A 66 9.24 -1.96 -10.01
N ARG A 67 10.30 -1.52 -10.68
CA ARG A 67 10.27 -0.88 -11.98
C ARG A 67 10.81 -1.86 -13.01
N CYS A 68 9.98 -2.21 -13.98
CA CYS A 68 10.33 -3.14 -15.05
C CYS A 68 10.47 -2.41 -16.38
N HIS A 69 11.65 -2.54 -16.98
CA HIS A 69 11.94 -2.05 -18.32
C HIS A 69 11.75 -3.19 -19.33
N LEU A 70 10.73 -3.06 -20.17
CA LEU A 70 10.38 -4.00 -21.22
C LEU A 70 10.98 -3.57 -22.57
N PRO A 71 11.06 -4.49 -23.56
CA PRO A 71 11.41 -4.13 -24.93
C PRO A 71 10.48 -3.03 -25.49
N GLY A 72 11.02 -2.15 -26.31
CA GLY A 72 10.26 -1.04 -26.90
C GLY A 72 10.15 0.20 -25.99
N ASN A 73 11.03 0.34 -24.99
CA ASN A 73 11.05 1.46 -24.03
C ASN A 73 9.78 1.57 -23.17
N VAL A 74 9.06 0.46 -23.00
CA VAL A 74 7.90 0.40 -22.11
C VAL A 74 8.41 0.19 -20.68
N VAL A 75 7.91 1.01 -19.76
CA VAL A 75 8.19 0.90 -18.33
C VAL A 75 6.90 0.58 -17.60
N ILE A 76 6.91 -0.46 -16.77
CA ILE A 76 5.78 -0.82 -15.92
C ILE A 76 6.27 -0.85 -14.48
N ASP A 77 5.63 -0.06 -13.64
CA ASP A 77 5.87 -0.07 -12.20
C ASP A 77 4.78 -0.90 -11.50
N PHE A 78 5.17 -1.82 -10.63
CA PHE A 78 4.24 -2.63 -9.85
C PHE A 78 4.72 -2.84 -8.42
N ALA A 79 3.77 -3.05 -7.53
CA ALA A 79 4.02 -3.39 -6.15
C ALA A 79 3.56 -4.82 -5.86
N MET A 80 4.31 -5.51 -5.00
CA MET A 80 3.82 -6.68 -4.28
C MET A 80 3.22 -6.18 -2.97
N VAL A 81 1.94 -6.48 -2.76
CA VAL A 81 1.18 -6.01 -1.60
C VAL A 81 0.64 -7.17 -0.79
N ARG A 82 0.67 -7.03 0.53
CA ARG A 82 -0.06 -7.90 1.45
C ARG A 82 -1.46 -7.37 1.63
N THR A 83 -2.45 -8.14 1.19
CA THR A 83 -3.84 -7.71 1.10
C THR A 83 -4.54 -7.69 2.44
N PHE A 84 -5.60 -6.89 2.51
CA PHE A 84 -6.51 -6.81 3.64
C PHE A 84 -7.92 -7.16 3.21
N ARG A 85 -8.60 -8.04 3.96
CA ARG A 85 -9.97 -8.46 3.65
C ARG A 85 -11.00 -7.88 4.60
N LYS A 86 -12.25 -7.81 4.14
CA LYS A 86 -13.40 -7.52 5.00
C LYS A 86 -13.57 -8.64 6.03
N THR A 87 -13.95 -8.28 7.24
CA THR A 87 -14.20 -9.22 8.35
C THR A 87 -15.53 -8.92 9.00
N THR A 88 -16.16 -9.96 9.56
CA THR A 88 -17.36 -9.83 10.41
C THR A 88 -17.02 -9.69 11.89
N TRP A 89 -15.75 -9.88 12.26
CA TRP A 89 -15.29 -9.68 13.63
C TRP A 89 -15.40 -8.21 14.03
N GLN A 90 -15.84 -7.96 15.25
CA GLN A 90 -15.98 -6.63 15.83
C GLN A 90 -15.33 -6.60 17.22
N PRO A 91 -14.68 -5.50 17.60
CA PRO A 91 -14.19 -5.30 18.96
C PRO A 91 -15.38 -5.08 19.91
N ASN A 92 -15.16 -5.31 21.20
CA ASN A 92 -16.16 -5.02 22.23
C ASN A 92 -16.45 -3.51 22.36
N THR A 93 -15.52 -2.67 21.93
CA THR A 93 -15.70 -1.22 21.91
C THR A 93 -16.48 -0.83 20.67
N ARG A 94 -17.57 -0.09 20.84
CA ARG A 94 -18.35 0.42 19.71
C ARG A 94 -17.50 1.38 18.88
N THR A 95 -17.44 1.15 17.58
CA THR A 95 -16.64 1.93 16.63
C THR A 95 -17.35 1.98 15.28
N ASP A 96 -17.30 3.12 14.63
CA ASP A 96 -17.77 3.31 13.26
C ASP A 96 -16.64 3.17 12.24
N CYS A 97 -15.40 2.94 12.71
CA CYS A 97 -14.24 2.73 11.84
C CYS A 97 -14.34 1.36 11.14
N PRO A 98 -14.21 1.31 9.81
CA PRO A 98 -14.15 0.05 9.09
C PRO A 98 -12.98 -0.82 9.56
N ILE A 99 -13.23 -2.12 9.72
CA ILE A 99 -12.22 -3.10 10.16
C ILE A 99 -11.81 -3.98 8.98
N ARG A 100 -10.51 -4.29 8.94
CA ARG A 100 -9.93 -5.24 8.01
C ARG A 100 -9.06 -6.26 8.71
N GLU A 101 -9.03 -7.45 8.16
CA GLU A 101 -8.12 -8.51 8.56
C GLU A 101 -6.93 -8.55 7.60
N LYS A 102 -5.73 -8.47 8.16
CA LYS A 102 -4.46 -8.57 7.45
C LYS A 102 -4.23 -10.01 7.04
N MET A 103 -4.10 -10.25 5.74
CA MET A 103 -3.87 -11.59 5.22
C MET A 103 -2.44 -12.06 5.49
N PRO A 104 -2.18 -13.38 5.56
CA PRO A 104 -0.81 -13.88 5.68
C PRO A 104 0.04 -13.46 4.48
N ALA A 105 1.37 -13.40 4.65
CA ALA A 105 2.29 -12.99 3.59
C ALA A 105 2.23 -13.91 2.35
N THR A 106 1.78 -15.15 2.51
CA THR A 106 1.56 -16.11 1.41
C THR A 106 0.39 -15.73 0.50
N ALA A 107 -0.49 -14.83 0.93
CA ALA A 107 -1.61 -14.29 0.16
C ALA A 107 -1.31 -12.92 -0.46
N ALA A 108 -0.03 -12.59 -0.63
CA ALA A 108 0.38 -11.37 -1.31
C ALA A 108 0.01 -11.40 -2.79
N SER A 109 -0.32 -10.24 -3.35
CA SER A 109 -0.70 -10.05 -4.75
C SER A 109 0.14 -8.95 -5.39
N PHE A 110 0.16 -8.91 -6.72
CA PHE A 110 0.74 -7.81 -7.47
C PHE A 110 -0.33 -6.79 -7.85
N VAL A 111 0.04 -5.52 -7.84
CA VAL A 111 -0.78 -4.40 -8.32
C VAL A 111 0.12 -3.47 -9.15
N THR A 112 -0.34 -3.02 -10.31
CA THR A 112 0.38 -1.98 -11.06
C THR A 112 0.21 -0.64 -10.36
N LEU A 113 1.28 0.16 -10.29
CA LEU A 113 1.24 1.41 -9.52
C LEU A 113 0.25 2.43 -10.09
N GLU A 114 -0.16 2.28 -11.35
CA GLU A 114 -1.19 3.11 -11.99
C GLU A 114 -2.58 3.00 -11.32
N HIS A 115 -2.88 1.87 -10.66
CA HIS A 115 -4.14 1.64 -9.95
C HIS A 115 -4.07 2.04 -8.48
N VAL A 116 -2.93 2.54 -8.01
CA VAL A 116 -2.79 3.01 -6.63
C VAL A 116 -3.43 4.39 -6.53
N VAL A 117 -4.46 4.51 -5.70
CA VAL A 117 -5.21 5.75 -5.54
C VAL A 117 -4.45 6.71 -4.62
N HIS A 118 -4.10 6.25 -3.41
CA HIS A 118 -3.29 6.99 -2.43
C HIS A 118 -2.88 6.06 -1.28
N GLY A 119 -2.10 6.57 -0.34
CA GLY A 119 -1.76 5.91 0.90
C GLY A 119 -2.93 5.84 1.87
N THR A 120 -2.95 4.82 2.74
CA THR A 120 -3.87 4.76 3.87
C THR A 120 -3.16 4.29 5.12
N LEU A 121 -3.69 4.64 6.29
CA LEU A 121 -3.20 4.10 7.55
C LEU A 121 -4.07 2.94 8.03
N LEU A 122 -3.44 1.79 8.24
CA LEU A 122 -4.06 0.66 8.93
C LEU A 122 -3.46 0.49 10.33
N CYS A 123 -4.27 0.74 11.35
CA CYS A 123 -3.84 0.73 12.75
C CYS A 123 -4.27 -0.57 13.45
N PRO A 124 -3.37 -1.34 14.07
CA PRO A 124 -3.74 -2.52 14.84
C PRO A 124 -4.77 -2.22 15.93
N ILE A 125 -5.75 -3.11 16.12
CA ILE A 125 -6.79 -2.92 17.12
C ILE A 125 -6.29 -3.36 18.50
N PHE A 126 -6.22 -2.41 19.45
CA PHE A 126 -5.85 -2.72 20.83
C PHE A 126 -6.83 -3.72 21.47
N GLY A 127 -6.28 -4.78 22.06
CA GLY A 127 -7.06 -5.88 22.67
C GLY A 127 -7.79 -6.78 21.67
N GLY A 128 -7.60 -6.56 20.35
CA GLY A 128 -8.12 -7.41 19.28
C GLY A 128 -7.16 -8.54 18.88
N LYS A 129 -7.53 -9.30 17.85
CA LYS A 129 -6.60 -10.23 17.19
C LYS A 129 -5.53 -9.43 16.44
N ALA A 130 -4.30 -9.94 16.38
CA ALA A 130 -3.14 -9.23 15.81
C ALA A 130 -3.32 -8.84 14.33
N GLU A 131 -4.15 -9.56 13.60
CA GLU A 131 -4.44 -9.34 12.19
C GLU A 131 -5.50 -8.26 11.96
N MET A 132 -6.24 -7.85 13.00
CA MET A 132 -7.35 -6.92 12.87
C MET A 132 -6.87 -5.47 12.98
N HIS A 133 -7.21 -4.68 11.98
CA HIS A 133 -6.78 -3.30 11.84
C HIS A 133 -7.99 -2.38 11.58
N TYR A 134 -7.98 -1.19 12.17
CA TYR A 134 -8.83 -0.09 11.75
C TYR A 134 -8.27 0.53 10.48
N ILE A 135 -9.17 0.92 9.57
CA ILE A 135 -8.83 1.76 8.43
C ILE A 135 -9.00 3.22 8.85
N ILE A 136 -7.96 4.01 8.64
CA ILE A 136 -7.97 5.45 8.81
C ILE A 136 -7.65 6.07 7.45
N ASP A 137 -8.71 6.54 6.78
CA ASP A 137 -8.66 7.06 5.41
C ASP A 137 -8.57 8.59 5.35
N CYS A 138 -8.98 9.28 6.42
CA CYS A 138 -8.69 10.70 6.60
C CYS A 138 -7.32 10.82 7.27
N VAL A 139 -6.26 10.77 6.46
CA VAL A 139 -4.89 10.87 6.91
C VAL A 139 -4.44 12.33 6.88
N ASP A 140 -4.03 12.87 8.03
CA ASP A 140 -3.26 14.11 8.10
C ASP A 140 -1.86 13.89 7.48
N GLU A 141 -1.26 14.91 6.87
CA GLU A 141 -0.02 14.77 6.07
C GLU A 141 1.16 14.22 6.90
N ASP A 142 1.17 14.44 8.22
CA ASP A 142 2.21 13.97 9.14
C ASP A 142 1.85 12.67 9.91
N MET A 143 0.68 12.07 9.65
CA MET A 143 0.19 10.96 10.46
C MET A 143 1.09 9.71 10.36
N TYR A 144 1.72 9.50 9.20
CA TYR A 144 2.72 8.43 9.02
C TYR A 144 4.00 8.66 9.82
N LEU A 145 4.32 9.90 10.18
CA LEU A 145 5.46 10.20 11.06
C LEU A 145 5.10 9.86 12.52
N ARG A 146 3.89 10.26 12.95
CA ARG A 146 3.39 10.08 14.32
C ARG A 146 3.18 8.61 14.69
N VAL A 147 2.61 7.80 13.80
CA VAL A 147 2.24 6.40 14.10
C VAL A 147 3.43 5.45 14.03
N ASN A 148 4.48 5.81 13.28
CA ASN A 148 5.68 4.99 13.11
C ASN A 148 6.84 5.41 14.04
N ASN A 149 6.56 6.20 15.10
CA ASN A 149 7.55 6.67 16.08
C ASN A 149 8.81 7.28 15.44
N ILE A 150 8.64 8.20 14.48
CA ILE A 150 9.77 8.97 13.93
C ILE A 150 9.94 10.21 14.80
N ASP A 151 10.50 10.02 16.00
CA ASP A 151 11.03 11.07 16.90
C ASP A 151 12.50 10.77 17.22
#